data_AF-A0A1W9J5Z9-F1
#
_entry.id   AF-A0A1W9J5Z9-F1
#
_cell.length_a   1.000
_cell.length_b   1.000
_cell.length_c   1.000
_cell.angle_alpha   90.00
_cell.angle_beta   90.00
_cell.angle_gamma   90.00
#
_symmetry.space_group_name_H-M   'P 1'
#
loop_
_entity.id
_entity.type
_entity.pdbx_description
1 polymer ?
#
loop_
_entity_poly.entity_id
_entity_poly.type
_entity_poly.pdbx_seq_one_letter_code
_entity_poly.pdbx_strand_id
1 'polypeptide(L)'
;MPIAENIAVQTFVATRPNKIWVTDITYVPTADGWLYLAGIKDLYTCEVVGYAMSAQMTTELVRQALWHAGSDLARNLGVHRALL
;
A
#
# COMPACT_ATOMS: atom_id res chain seq x y z
N MET A 1 22.67 -24.59 -4.12
CA MET A 1 21.69 -24.21 -5.15
C MET A 1 22.16 -22.92 -5.80
N PRO A 2 22.09 -22.74 -7.13
CA PRO A 2 22.41 -21.45 -7.74
C PRO A 2 21.30 -20.43 -7.41
N ILE A 3 21.70 -19.22 -7.06
CA ILE A 3 20.78 -18.10 -6.86
C ILE A 3 20.31 -17.66 -8.26
N ALA A 4 19.01 -17.68 -8.50
CA ALA A 4 18.43 -17.17 -9.73
C ALA A 4 18.72 -15.67 -9.85
N GLU A 5 19.08 -15.22 -11.05
CA GLU A 5 19.36 -13.82 -11.33
C GLU A 5 18.11 -12.98 -11.06
N ASN A 6 18.26 -11.85 -10.35
CA ASN A 6 17.16 -10.91 -10.17
C ASN A 6 16.95 -10.14 -11.48
N ILE A 7 16.16 -10.73 -12.38
CA ILE A 7 15.85 -10.22 -13.72
C ILE A 7 14.98 -8.94 -13.70
N ALA A 8 14.48 -8.53 -12.52
CA ALA A 8 13.57 -7.40 -12.36
C ALA A 8 14.31 -6.15 -11.85
N VAL A 9 15.26 -5.62 -12.62
CA VAL A 9 15.70 -4.23 -12.43
C VAL A 9 14.62 -3.31 -13.02
N GLN A 10 13.53 -3.13 -12.29
CA GLN A 10 12.47 -2.20 -12.67
C GLN A 10 12.72 -0.84 -12.02
N THR A 11 13.03 0.16 -12.84
CA THR A 11 13.14 1.56 -12.39
C THR A 11 11.74 2.17 -12.34
N PHE A 12 11.18 2.27 -11.14
CA PHE A 12 9.91 2.96 -10.92
C PHE A 12 10.14 4.44 -10.65
N VAL A 13 9.65 5.31 -11.55
CA VAL A 13 9.68 6.76 -11.36
C VAL A 13 8.24 7.27 -11.24
N ALA A 14 7.84 7.69 -10.05
CA ALA A 14 6.57 8.37 -9.85
C ALA A 14 6.74 9.86 -10.13
N THR A 15 5.97 10.43 -11.05
CA THR A 15 6.10 11.84 -11.47
C THR A 15 5.10 12.78 -10.81
N ARG A 16 4.10 12.24 -10.12
CA ARG A 16 3.06 12.97 -9.39
C ARG A 16 2.39 12.04 -8.35
N PRO A 17 1.68 12.58 -7.36
CA PRO A 17 0.90 11.79 -6.41
C PRO A 17 -0.09 10.85 -7.12
N ASN A 18 -0.34 9.69 -6.53
CA ASN A 18 -1.32 8.68 -6.94
C ASN A 18 -1.08 8.07 -8.32
N LYS A 19 0.17 8.11 -8.80
CA LYS A 19 0.56 7.49 -10.08
C LYS A 19 1.09 6.07 -9.93
N ILE A 20 1.86 5.83 -8.86
CA ILE A 20 2.43 4.51 -8.54
C ILE A 20 2.27 4.31 -7.04
N TRP A 21 1.64 3.21 -6.67
CA TRP A 21 1.57 2.74 -5.29
C TRP A 21 2.44 1.50 -5.15
N VAL A 22 3.14 1.40 -4.02
CA VAL A 22 3.90 0.22 -3.62
C VAL A 22 3.23 -0.39 -2.40
N THR A 23 3.27 -1.71 -2.31
CA THR A 23 2.57 -2.45 -1.25
C THR A 23 3.47 -3.51 -0.65
N ASP A 24 3.28 -3.77 0.64
CA ASP A 24 3.92 -4.89 1.32
C ASP A 24 2.96 -5.48 2.37
N ILE A 25 3.21 -6.74 2.74
CA ILE A 25 2.53 -7.40 3.85
C ILE A 25 3.59 -7.81 4.86
N THR A 26 3.44 -7.32 6.09
CA THR A 26 4.32 -7.65 7.20
C THR A 26 3.52 -8.18 8.39
N TYR A 27 4.21 -8.65 9.42
CA TYR A 27 3.63 -9.13 10.65
C TYR A 27 4.10 -8.26 11.83
N VAL A 28 3.16 -7.88 12.69
CA VAL A 28 3.38 -6.99 13.83
C VAL A 28 3.15 -7.78 15.13
N PRO A 29 4.11 -7.77 16.08
CA PRO A 29 3.92 -8.42 17.37
C PRO A 29 2.93 -7.63 18.23
N THR A 30 2.10 -8.35 18.97
CA THR A 30 1.11 -7.82 19.92
C THR A 30 1.14 -8.63 21.21
N ALA A 31 0.43 -8.17 22.24
CA ALA A 31 0.33 -8.91 23.51
C ALA A 31 -0.37 -10.27 23.35
N ASP A 32 -1.28 -10.40 22.38
CA ASP A 32 -2.09 -11.60 22.14
C ASP A 32 -1.58 -12.46 20.97
N GLY A 33 -0.38 -12.18 20.46
CA GLY A 33 0.21 -12.88 19.31
C GLY A 33 0.62 -11.95 18.19
N TRP A 34 0.36 -12.32 16.93
CA TRP A 34 0.79 -11.55 15.74
C TRP A 34 -0.40 -11.10 14.90
N LEU A 35 -0.28 -9.91 14.31
CA LEU A 35 -1.21 -9.42 13.28
C LEU A 35 -0.48 -9.25 11.96
N TYR A 36 -1.12 -9.65 10.87
CA TYR A 36 -0.70 -9.31 9.53
C TYR A 36 -1.17 -7.89 9.22
N LEU A 37 -0.26 -7.05 8.72
CA LEU A 37 -0.50 -5.69 8.27
C LEU A 37 -0.23 -5.64 6.77
N ALA A 38 -1.26 -5.33 5.98
CA ALA A 38 -1.09 -4.95 4.58
C ALA A 38 -1.04 -3.41 4.50
N GLY A 39 0.03 -2.87 3.94
CA GLY A 39 0.24 -1.44 3.78
C GLY A 39 0.39 -1.03 2.31
N ILE A 40 -0.21 0.10 1.94
CA ILE A 40 -0.11 0.72 0.63
C ILE A 40 0.46 2.11 0.80
N LYS A 41 1.58 2.37 0.12
CA LYS A 41 2.28 3.65 0.15
C LYS A 41 2.29 4.26 -1.24
N ASP A 42 2.03 5.55 -1.33
CA ASP A 42 2.25 6.29 -2.57
C ASP A 42 3.75 6.56 -2.78
N LEU A 43 4.26 6.21 -3.96
CA LEU A 43 5.69 6.25 -4.24
C LEU A 43 6.22 7.69 -4.40
N TYR A 44 5.37 8.65 -4.76
CA TYR A 44 5.76 10.04 -4.95
C TYR A 44 5.80 10.82 -3.63
N THR A 45 4.73 10.70 -2.85
CA THR A 45 4.54 11.42 -1.57
C THR A 45 5.19 10.72 -0.38
N CYS A 46 5.51 9.43 -0.52
CA CYS A 46 5.93 8.55 0.56
C CYS A 46 4.89 8.37 1.69
N GLU A 47 3.64 8.80 1.49
CA GLU A 47 2.57 8.66 2.48
C GLU A 47 1.90 7.28 2.40
N VAL A 48 1.46 6.77 3.55
CA VAL A 48 0.61 5.57 3.60
C VAL A 48 -0.80 6.00 3.23
N VAL A 49 -1.27 5.52 2.07
CA VAL A 49 -2.59 5.87 1.53
C VAL A 49 -3.67 4.86 1.90
N GLY A 50 -3.29 3.65 2.29
CA GLY A 50 -4.24 2.65 2.78
C GLY A 50 -3.55 1.54 3.55
N TYR A 51 -4.25 0.98 4.52
CA TYR A 51 -3.79 -0.17 5.28
C TYR A 51 -4.95 -0.98 5.82
N ALA A 52 -4.70 -2.24 6.17
CA ALA A 52 -5.61 -3.08 6.91
C ALA A 52 -4.82 -4.08 7.75
N MET A 53 -5.44 -4.60 8.83
CA MET A 53 -4.82 -5.58 9.72
C MET A 53 -5.74 -6.78 9.94
N SER A 54 -5.17 -7.98 10.08
CA SER A 54 -5.93 -9.20 10.36
C SER A 54 -5.07 -10.21 11.11
N ALA A 55 -5.72 -11.10 11.87
CA ALA A 55 -5.05 -12.25 12.48
C ALA A 55 -4.59 -13.30 11.43
N GLN A 56 -5.06 -13.20 10.17
CA GLN A 56 -4.72 -14.15 9.11
C GLN A 56 -4.30 -13.43 7.82
N MET A 57 -3.28 -13.95 7.16
CA MET A 57 -2.85 -13.49 5.83
C MET A 57 -3.83 -14.01 4.77
N THR A 58 -4.78 -13.16 4.38
CA THR A 58 -5.87 -13.51 3.44
C THR A 58 -5.93 -12.51 2.29
N THR A 59 -6.57 -12.90 1.19
CA THR A 59 -6.87 -11.97 0.08
C THR A 59 -7.73 -10.81 0.54
N GLU A 60 -8.63 -11.05 1.51
CA GLU A 60 -9.50 -10.02 2.07
C GLU A 60 -8.73 -8.90 2.77
N LEU A 61 -7.65 -9.24 3.49
CA LEU A 61 -6.74 -8.26 4.10
C LEU A 61 -6.21 -7.26 3.05
N VAL A 62 -5.71 -7.77 1.93
CA VAL A 62 -5.17 -6.94 0.84
C VAL A 62 -6.28 -6.14 0.17
N ARG A 63 -7.45 -6.76 -0.04
CA ARG A 63 -8.63 -6.10 -0.63
C ARG A 63 -9.07 -4.90 0.21
N GLN A 64 -9.07 -5.02 1.53
CA GLN A 64 -9.44 -3.94 2.45
C GLN A 64 -8.43 -2.79 2.41
N ALA A 65 -7.12 -3.10 2.45
CA ALA A 65 -6.08 -2.07 2.33
C ALA A 65 -6.21 -1.28 1.02
N LEU A 66 -6.49 -1.97 -0.09
CA LEU A 66 -6.71 -1.34 -1.40
C LEU A 66 -7.98 -0.50 -1.44
N TRP A 67 -9.06 -0.98 -0.84
CA TRP A 67 -10.31 -0.21 -0.74
C TRP A 67 -10.13 1.09 0.04
N HIS A 68 -9.40 1.05 1.17
CA HIS A 68 -9.07 2.24 1.93
C HIS A 68 -8.23 3.24 1.11
N ALA A 69 -7.22 2.76 0.37
CA ALA A 69 -6.42 3.61 -0.51
C ALA A 69 -7.24 4.29 -1.62
N GLY A 70 -8.12 3.53 -2.28
CA GLY A 70 -9.02 4.09 -3.30
C GLY A 70 -10.00 5.13 -2.74
N SER A 71 -10.47 4.92 -1.51
CA SER A 71 -11.40 5.83 -0.83
C SER A 71 -10.72 7.15 -0.45
N ASP A 72 -9.50 7.13 0.08
CA ASP A 72 -8.76 8.35 0.39
C ASP A 72 -8.35 9.12 -0.87
N LEU A 73 -7.98 8.42 -1.95
CA LEU A 73 -7.75 9.04 -3.25
C LEU A 73 -8.98 9.83 -3.72
N ALA A 74 -10.17 9.23 -3.65
CA ALA A 74 -11.42 9.89 -4.05
C ALA A 74 -11.69 11.15 -3.20
N ARG A 75 -11.38 11.11 -1.90
CA ARG A 75 -11.49 12.26 -1.00
C ARG A 75 -10.56 13.38 -1.46
N ASN A 76 -9.28 13.10 -1.68
CA ASN A 76 -8.26 14.10 -2.01
C ASN A 76 -8.53 14.77 -3.37
N LEU A 77 -9.02 14.01 -4.36
CA LEU A 77 -9.45 14.58 -5.65
C LEU A 77 -10.67 15.50 -5.52
N GLY A 78 -11.59 15.21 -4.58
CA GLY A 78 -12.71 16.08 -4.27
C GLY A 78 -12.30 17.41 -3.62
N VAL A 79 -11.26 17.40 -2.76
CA VAL A 79 -10.76 18.62 -2.10
C VAL A 79 -10.03 19.53 -3.09
N HIS A 80 -9.21 18.96 -3.99
CA HIS A 80 -8.47 19.76 -4.98
C HIS A 80 -9.34 20.34 -6.10
N ARG A 81 -10.53 19.78 -6.35
CA ARG A 81 -11.49 20.35 -7.32
C ARG A 81 -12.32 21.51 -6.78
N ALA A 82 -12.38 21.72 -5.47
CA ALA A 82 -13.15 22.81 -4.85
C ALA A 82 -12.34 24.11 -4.68
N LEU A 83 -11.04 24.10 -4.99
CA LEU A 83 -10.11 25.23 -4.82
C LEU A 83 -9.66 25.86 -6.15
N LEU A 84 -10.32 25.52 -7.26
CA LEU A 84 -10.14 26.10 -8.60
C LEU A 84 -11.51 26.43 -9.20
#